data_AF-A0A7V9KK08-F1
#
_entry.id   AF-A0A7V9KK08-F1
#
_cell.length_a   1.000
_cell.length_b   1.000
_cell.length_c   1.000
_cell.angle_alpha   90.00
_cell.angle_beta   90.00
_cell.angle_gamma   90.00
#
_symmetry.space_group_name_H-M   'P 1'
#
loop_
_entity.id
_entity.type
_entity.pdbx_description
1 polymer ?
#
loop_
_entity_poly.entity_id
_entity_poly.type
_entity_poly.pdbx_seq_one_letter_code
_entity_poly.pdbx_strand_id
1 'polypeptide(L)' 'MSVDSLDARILEVFAAEPRIGVLEASRRLGVARGTVQARLDRLEAGGVVRSWG' A
#
# COMPACT_ATOMS: atom_id res chain seq x y z
N MET A 1 8.45 -13.55 -3.17
CA MET A 1 8.25 -12.11 -3.41
C MET A 1 9.03 -11.36 -2.34
N SER A 2 9.80 -10.34 -2.69
CA SER A 2 10.47 -9.48 -1.71
C SER A 2 9.64 -8.22 -1.50
N VAL A 3 9.38 -7.87 -0.24
CA VAL A 3 8.77 -6.59 0.14
C VAL A 3 9.87 -5.54 0.16
N ASP A 4 9.67 -4.41 -0.51
CA ASP A 4 10.63 -3.29 -0.48
C ASP A 4 10.24 -2.19 0.51
N SER A 5 11.08 -1.16 0.63
CA SER A 5 10.87 -0.07 1.58
C SER A 5 9.63 0.77 1.29
N LEU A 6 9.22 0.88 0.02
CA LEU A 6 7.98 1.57 -0.33
C LEU A 6 6.78 0.71 0.06
N ASP A 7 6.84 -0.60 -0.19
CA ASP A 7 5.79 -1.53 0.21
C ASP A 7 5.58 -1.49 1.75
N ALA A 8 6.66 -1.47 2.54
CA ALA A 8 6.59 -1.33 3.99
C ALA A 8 5.90 -0.03 4.43
N ARG A 9 6.28 1.11 3.84
CA ARG A 9 5.66 2.41 4.13
C ARG A 9 4.19 2.47 3.71
N ILE A 10 3.83 1.82 2.60
CA ILE A 10 2.43 1.68 2.18
C ILE A 10 1.65 0.92 3.26
N LEU A 11 2.17 -0.22 3.73
CA LEU A 11 1.52 -1.00 4.77
C LEU A 11 1.38 -0.22 6.08
N GLU A 12 2.40 0.55 6.49
CA GLU A 12 2.34 1.42 7.67
C GLU A 12 1.21 2.45 7.56
N VAL A 13 1.07 3.11 6.41
CA VAL A 13 0.01 4.11 6.17
C VAL A 13 -1.38 3.48 6.28
N PHE A 14 -1.60 2.33 5.64
CA PHE A 14 -2.90 1.64 5.68
C PHE A 14 -3.17 0.96 7.02
N ALA A 15 -2.14 0.51 7.75
CA ALA A 15 -2.29 -0.02 9.09
C ALA A 15 -2.67 1.06 10.11
N ALA A 16 -2.10 2.27 9.97
CA ALA A 16 -2.43 3.41 10.81
C ALA A 16 -3.84 3.96 10.50
N GLU A 17 -4.21 4.03 9.23
CA GLU A 17 -5.51 4.56 8.77
C GLU A 17 -6.15 3.65 7.72
N PRO A 18 -6.89 2.59 8.13
CA PRO A 18 -7.43 1.58 7.21
C PRO A 18 -8.33 2.11 6.09
N ARG A 19 -8.91 3.30 6.27
CA ARG A 19 -9.86 3.93 5.33
C ARG A 19 -9.27 5.08 4.51
N ILE A 20 -7.95 5.32 4.59
CA ILE A 20 -7.29 6.47 3.95
C ILE A 20 -7.46 6.53 2.43
N GLY A 21 -7.61 5.37 1.78
CA GLY A 21 -7.75 5.28 0.32
C GLY A 21 -6.45 5.59 -0.43
N VAL A 22 -6.36 5.09 -1.65
CA VAL A 22 -5.11 5.08 -2.45
C VAL A 22 -4.64 6.49 -2.84
N LEU A 23 -5.57 7.42 -3.11
CA LEU A 23 -5.21 8.79 -3.51
C LEU A 23 -4.51 9.53 -2.37
N GLU A 24 -5.06 9.49 -1.16
CA GLU A 24 -4.48 10.19 -0.02
C GLU A 24 -3.19 9.52 0.45
N ALA A 25 -3.14 8.17 0.47
CA ALA A 25 -1.90 7.45 0.71
C ALA A 25 -0.79 7.86 -0.29
N SER A 26 -1.12 8.00 -1.57
CA SER A 26 -0.15 8.44 -2.60
C SER A 26 0.39 9.85 -2.35
N ARG A 27 -0.47 10.77 -1.88
CA ARG A 27 -0.06 12.14 -1.52
C ARG A 27 0.91 12.14 -0.35
N ARG A 28 0.63 11.36 0.70
CA ARG A 28 1.50 11.27 1.89
C ARG A 28 2.83 10.57 1.61
N LEU A 29 2.81 9.57 0.72
CA LEU A 29 4.01 8.81 0.35
C LEU A 29 4.87 9.49 -0.72
N GLY A 30 4.36 10.53 -1.39
CA GLY A 30 5.08 11.26 -2.42
C GLY A 30 5.26 10.46 -3.72
N VAL A 31 4.30 9.60 -4.07
CA VAL A 31 4.34 8.75 -5.26
C VAL A 31 3.05 8.86 -6.06
N ALA A 32 3.05 8.36 -7.31
CA ALA A 32 1.83 8.35 -8.12
C ALA A 32 0.79 7.38 -7.53
N ARG A 33 -0.50 7.71 -7.68
CA ARG A 33 -1.62 6.84 -7.27
C ARG A 33 -1.50 5.43 -7.86
N GLY A 34 -1.17 5.33 -9.15
CA GLY A 34 -0.99 4.05 -9.84
C GLY A 34 0.16 3.22 -9.26
N THR A 35 1.19 3.87 -8.70
CA THR A 35 2.28 3.18 -8.00
C THR A 35 1.77 2.50 -6.74
N VAL A 36 1.02 3.22 -5.90
CA VAL A 36 0.43 2.64 -4.68
C VAL A 36 -0.51 1.49 -5.04
N GLN A 37 -1.41 1.69 -6.01
CA GLN A 37 -2.31 0.63 -6.47
C GLN A 37 -1.55 -0.62 -6.91
N ALA A 38 -0.56 -0.48 -7.80
CA ALA A 38 0.21 -1.62 -8.30
C ALA A 38 1.02 -2.34 -7.20
N ARG A 39 1.45 -1.62 -6.16
CA ARG A 39 2.11 -2.24 -4.99
C ARG A 39 1.10 -3.03 -4.15
N LEU A 40 -0.06 -2.45 -3.87
CA LEU A 40 -1.13 -3.11 -3.12
C LEU A 40 -1.60 -4.39 -3.82
N ASP A 41 -1.87 -4.32 -5.12
CA ASP A 41 -2.27 -5.46 -5.94
C ASP A 41 -1.21 -6.58 -5.88
N ARG A 42 0.08 -6.21 -5.92
CA ARG A 42 1.19 -7.16 -5.80
C ARG A 42 1.25 -7.79 -4.41
N LEU A 43 1.12 -7.01 -3.34
CA LEU A 43 1.15 -7.50 -1.96
C LEU A 43 -0.01 -8.45 -1.67
N GLU A 44 -1.18 -8.18 -2.24
CA GLU A 44 -2.36 -9.04 -2.15
C GLU A 44 -2.18 -10.34 -2.95
N ALA A 45 -1.73 -10.24 -4.20
CA ALA A 45 -1.41 -11.42 -5.02
C ALA A 45 -0.29 -12.29 -4.41
N GLY A 46 0.61 -11.69 -3.65
CA GLY A 46 1.67 -12.38 -2.91
C GLY A 46 1.24 -12.97 -1.57
N GLY A 47 -0.01 -12.75 -1.15
CA GLY A 47 -0.53 -13.19 0.15
C GLY A 47 0.03 -12.44 1.36
N VAL A 48 0.77 -11.34 1.14
CA VAL A 48 1.29 -10.47 2.21
C VAL A 48 0.16 -9.71 2.87
N VAL A 49 -0.77 -9.20 2.06
CA VAL A 49 -2.05 -8.65 2.54
C VAL A 49 -3.15 -9.65 2.24
N ARG A 50 -3.94 -10.01 3.25
CA ARG A 50 -5.06 -10.97 3.13
C ARG A 50 -6.43 -10.31 3.18
N SER A 51 -6.51 -9.14 3.80
CA SER A 51 -7.75 -8.39 3.96
C SER A 51 -7.43 -6.94 4.25
N TRP A 52 -8.21 -6.06 3.64
CA TRP A 52 -8.31 -4.66 4.01
C TRP A 52 -9.50 -4.58 4.97
N GLY A 53 -9.24 -4.19 6.23
CA GLY A 53 -10.24 -4.22 7.30
C GLY A 53 -11.45 -3.32 7.05
#